data_AF-A0A329T1E3-F1
#
_entry.id   AF-A0A329T1E3-F1
#
_cell.length_a   1.000
_cell.length_b   1.000
_cell.length_c   1.000
_cell.angle_alpha   90.00
_cell.angle_beta   90.00
_cell.angle_gamma   90.00
#
_symmetry.space_group_name_H-M   'P 1'
#
loop_
_entity.id
_entity.type
_entity.pdbx_description
1 polymer ?
#
loop_
_entity_poly.entity_id
_entity_poly.type
_entity_poly.pdbx_seq_one_letter_code
_entity_poly.pdbx_strand_id
1 'polypeptide(L)'
;MGCAQSKTDDVAVTNPPDAEAAPVETETVAVEEPKAEEPKAEEPKAEETPVEPEAETSAEPAKEQYKITGHEIDQAGVVFYVVESAEGDVAFKKRFSEFKALVVALGNPKNLPALPSSGLGAKLRGKHNPDMIQERETQLSVVLNAIANDADLAEKEPFKKFVE
;
A
#
# COMPACT_ATOMS: atom_id res chain seq x y z
N MET A 1 15.53 42.82 44.84
CA MET A 1 15.43 41.49 45.49
C MET A 1 14.83 40.53 44.47
N GLY A 2 15.28 39.29 44.28
CA GLY A 2 16.48 38.63 44.81
C GLY A 2 16.34 37.10 44.75
N CYS A 3 17.36 36.40 44.22
CA CYS A 3 17.47 34.92 44.08
C CYS A 3 16.38 34.28 43.18
N ALA A 4 16.65 33.50 42.13
CA ALA A 4 17.73 32.54 41.82
C ALA A 4 17.71 31.27 42.67
N GLN A 5 17.27 30.15 42.07
CA GLN A 5 17.64 28.81 42.53
C GLN A 5 17.62 27.84 41.33
N SER A 6 18.76 27.21 41.07
CA SER A 6 18.94 26.23 40.00
C SER A 6 18.69 24.82 40.52
N LYS A 7 18.38 23.89 39.61
CA LYS A 7 18.88 22.51 39.74
C LYS A 7 19.16 21.89 38.38
N THR A 8 20.34 21.29 38.28
CA THR A 8 20.79 20.48 37.16
C THR A 8 20.27 19.06 37.31
N ASP A 9 20.00 18.39 36.20
CA ASP A 9 19.89 16.93 36.15
C ASP A 9 21.09 16.36 35.38
N ASP A 10 21.37 15.08 35.57
CA ASP A 10 22.75 14.59 35.60
C ASP A 10 23.26 13.98 34.30
N VAL A 11 24.59 13.89 34.15
CA VAL A 11 25.27 13.34 32.97
C VAL A 11 26.33 12.33 33.41
N ALA A 12 26.49 11.25 32.63
CA ALA A 12 27.55 10.22 32.72
C ALA A 12 27.24 9.07 33.75
N VAL A 13 27.81 7.84 33.67
CA VAL A 13 28.69 7.23 32.64
C VAL A 13 28.79 5.67 32.72
N THR A 14 28.95 5.00 31.56
CA THR A 14 29.48 3.62 31.37
C THR A 14 28.73 2.40 31.98
N ASN A 15 29.39 1.22 31.98
CA ASN A 15 28.84 -0.14 31.97
C ASN A 15 29.60 -1.06 33.01
N PRO A 16 29.58 -2.41 32.98
CA PRO A 16 29.25 -3.27 34.13
C PRO A 16 30.47 -3.79 34.92
N PRO A 17 30.24 -4.65 35.96
CA PRO A 17 30.56 -6.07 35.74
C PRO A 17 29.63 -7.11 36.42
N ASP A 18 29.96 -8.37 36.15
CA ASP A 18 29.38 -9.68 36.52
C ASP A 18 29.38 -10.05 38.03
N ALA A 19 28.43 -10.90 38.49
CA ALA A 19 28.64 -12.04 39.43
C ALA A 19 27.35 -12.77 39.91
N GLU A 20 27.33 -14.09 39.72
CA GLU A 20 26.71 -15.21 40.51
C GLU A 20 25.38 -15.08 41.32
N ALA A 21 24.39 -15.94 40.97
CA ALA A 21 23.66 -16.82 41.92
C ALA A 21 22.79 -17.91 41.21
N ALA A 22 23.08 -19.20 41.47
CA ALA A 22 22.34 -20.44 41.06
C ALA A 22 22.82 -21.62 41.97
N PRO A 23 22.33 -22.89 41.94
CA PRO A 23 21.26 -23.57 41.15
C PRO A 23 19.90 -23.59 41.93
N VAL A 24 18.97 -24.57 42.01
CA VAL A 24 18.81 -26.04 41.78
C VAL A 24 17.31 -26.26 41.43
N GLU A 25 16.84 -26.84 40.32
CA GLU A 25 16.91 -28.23 39.76
C GLU A 25 15.96 -29.26 40.42
N THR A 26 14.99 -29.79 39.65
CA THR A 26 14.29 -31.07 39.93
C THR A 26 13.63 -31.70 38.69
N GLU A 27 13.72 -33.03 38.61
CA GLU A 27 13.07 -34.01 37.71
C GLU A 27 11.55 -33.79 37.49
N THR A 28 10.87 -34.00 36.33
CA THR A 28 10.89 -34.91 35.14
C THR A 28 9.83 -36.05 35.15
N VAL A 29 9.44 -36.49 33.94
CA VAL A 29 8.67 -37.74 33.59
C VAL A 29 7.12 -37.66 33.53
N ALA A 30 6.55 -38.50 32.63
CA ALA A 30 5.14 -38.80 32.27
C ALA A 30 4.45 -37.79 31.29
N VAL A 31 3.94 -38.16 30.09
CA VAL A 31 3.08 -39.30 29.62
C VAL A 31 1.61 -39.07 30.05
N GLU A 32 0.57 -39.11 29.19
CA GLU A 32 0.38 -39.79 27.88
C GLU A 32 -0.46 -38.95 26.86
N GLU A 33 -0.60 -39.43 25.62
CA GLU A 33 -1.68 -39.02 24.70
C GLU A 33 -3.07 -39.50 25.19
N PRO A 34 -4.16 -38.93 24.67
CA PRO A 34 -5.18 -39.82 24.14
C PRO A 34 -5.63 -39.45 22.71
N LYS A 35 -5.37 -40.38 21.78
CA LYS A 35 -5.87 -40.34 20.39
C LYS A 35 -7.27 -40.94 20.29
N ALA A 36 -8.27 -40.10 20.01
CA ALA A 36 -9.63 -40.48 19.63
C ALA A 36 -10.37 -39.26 19.02
N GLU A 37 -11.26 -39.35 18.03
CA GLU A 37 -11.53 -40.38 17.01
C GLU A 37 -12.27 -39.67 15.83
N GLU A 38 -12.27 -40.22 14.62
CA GLU A 38 -12.92 -39.58 13.45
C GLU A 38 -14.45 -39.80 13.43
N PRO A 39 -15.26 -38.74 13.24
CA PRO A 39 -16.62 -38.87 12.71
C PRO A 39 -16.62 -38.57 11.19
N LYS A 40 -16.48 -39.62 10.37
CA LYS A 40 -16.58 -39.54 8.91
C LYS A 40 -18.06 -39.63 8.45
N ALA A 41 -18.69 -38.49 8.17
CA ALA A 41 -19.98 -38.34 7.46
C ALA A 41 -20.23 -36.84 7.19
N GLU A 42 -20.91 -36.39 6.14
CA GLU A 42 -21.25 -36.95 4.81
C GLU A 42 -21.59 -35.75 3.90
N GLU A 43 -21.55 -35.88 2.57
CA GLU A 43 -21.88 -34.77 1.65
C GLU A 43 -23.39 -34.46 1.59
N PRO A 44 -23.77 -33.16 1.63
CA PRO A 44 -24.94 -32.70 0.90
C PRO A 44 -24.50 -31.87 -0.32
N LYS A 45 -24.70 -32.46 -1.50
CA LYS A 45 -24.60 -31.80 -2.81
C LYS A 45 -25.77 -30.83 -3.03
N ALA A 46 -25.57 -29.85 -3.92
CA ALA A 46 -26.41 -28.68 -4.26
C ALA A 46 -26.02 -27.40 -3.47
N GLU A 47 -26.10 -26.20 -4.05
CA GLU A 47 -26.83 -25.83 -5.28
C GLU A 47 -25.99 -24.95 -6.21
N GLU A 48 -26.02 -25.23 -7.52
CA GLU A 48 -25.41 -24.37 -8.54
C GLU A 48 -26.30 -23.14 -8.79
N THR A 49 -25.96 -22.00 -8.18
CA THR A 49 -26.39 -20.70 -8.68
C THR A 49 -25.29 -20.12 -9.58
N PRO A 50 -25.55 -19.91 -10.89
CA PRO A 50 -24.57 -19.31 -11.79
C PRO A 50 -24.44 -17.83 -11.45
N VAL A 51 -23.34 -17.46 -10.78
CA VAL A 51 -22.87 -16.07 -10.79
C VAL A 51 -22.58 -15.68 -12.24
N GLU A 52 -23.09 -14.51 -12.63
CA GLU A 52 -22.95 -13.97 -13.98
C GLU A 52 -21.46 -13.89 -14.37
N PRO A 53 -21.12 -14.06 -15.66
CA PRO A 53 -19.74 -13.89 -16.11
C PRO A 53 -19.28 -12.46 -15.81
N GLU A 54 -18.33 -12.31 -14.87
CA GLU A 54 -17.64 -11.04 -14.66
C GLU A 54 -17.05 -10.61 -16.00
N ALA A 55 -17.59 -9.53 -16.56
CA ALA A 55 -17.35 -9.18 -17.95
C ALA A 55 -15.85 -9.00 -18.20
N GLU A 56 -15.33 -9.76 -19.18
CA GLU A 56 -13.93 -9.71 -19.61
C GLU A 56 -13.55 -8.26 -19.93
N THR A 57 -12.96 -7.59 -18.95
CA THR A 57 -12.44 -6.24 -19.14
C THR A 57 -11.19 -6.41 -20.00
N SER A 58 -11.35 -6.12 -21.29
CA SER A 58 -10.45 -6.49 -22.38
C SER A 58 -9.03 -5.94 -22.20
N ALA A 59 -8.25 -6.60 -21.35
CA ALA A 59 -6.84 -6.37 -21.10
C ALA A 59 -6.01 -6.96 -22.24
N GLU A 60 -6.28 -6.49 -23.47
CA GLU A 60 -5.26 -6.44 -24.50
C GLU A 60 -4.04 -5.71 -23.88
N PRO A 61 -2.80 -6.18 -24.09
CA PRO A 61 -1.63 -5.66 -23.36
C PRO A 61 -1.31 -4.22 -23.80
N ALA A 62 -2.01 -3.27 -23.19
CA ALA A 62 -1.74 -1.85 -23.25
C ALA A 62 -0.26 -1.64 -22.94
N LYS A 63 0.45 -0.99 -23.85
CA LYS A 63 1.91 -0.85 -23.77
C LYS A 63 2.23 -0.13 -22.46
N GLU A 64 3.05 -0.76 -21.63
CA GLU A 64 3.54 -0.14 -20.40
C GLU A 64 4.46 1.02 -20.83
N GLN A 65 3.91 2.24 -20.84
CA GLN A 65 4.58 3.48 -21.20
C GLN A 65 5.09 4.21 -19.95
N TYR A 66 4.43 3.99 -18.81
CA TYR A 66 4.78 4.59 -17.52
C TYR A 66 4.71 3.53 -16.43
N LYS A 67 5.63 3.60 -15.47
CA LYS A 67 5.67 2.72 -14.31
C LYS A 67 5.76 3.56 -13.05
N ILE A 68 5.05 3.14 -12.00
CA ILE A 68 5.26 3.69 -10.66
C ILE A 68 6.31 2.84 -9.95
N THR A 69 7.44 3.45 -9.62
CA THR A 69 8.63 2.75 -9.07
C THR A 69 8.73 2.85 -7.54
N GLY A 70 7.95 3.74 -6.93
CA GLY A 70 7.76 3.81 -5.49
C GLY A 70 7.03 5.08 -5.05
N HIS A 71 7.21 5.45 -3.80
CA HIS A 71 6.60 6.64 -3.20
C HIS A 71 7.57 7.36 -2.26
N GLU A 72 7.29 8.64 -2.04
CA GLU A 72 7.94 9.47 -1.03
C GLU A 72 6.89 10.15 -0.15
N ILE A 73 7.23 10.39 1.11
CA ILE A 73 6.38 11.11 2.06
C ILE A 73 7.12 12.36 2.50
N ASP A 74 6.54 13.54 2.26
CA ASP A 74 7.16 14.82 2.64
C ASP A 74 7.02 15.14 4.14
N GLN A 75 7.64 16.23 4.57
CA GLN A 75 7.57 16.72 5.96
C GLN A 75 6.16 17.13 6.40
N ALA A 76 5.21 17.32 5.47
CA ALA A 76 3.81 17.60 5.74
C ALA A 76 2.93 16.32 5.73
N GLY A 77 3.52 15.15 5.48
CA GLY A 77 2.81 13.87 5.39
C GLY A 77 2.03 13.68 4.08
N VAL A 78 2.40 14.37 3.00
CA VAL A 78 1.84 14.17 1.66
C VAL A 78 2.57 13.02 0.97
N VAL A 79 1.83 12.04 0.45
CA VAL A 79 2.37 10.92 -0.33
C VAL A 79 2.45 11.32 -1.81
N PHE A 80 3.67 11.34 -2.33
CA PHE A 80 4.00 11.47 -3.75
C PHE A 80 4.34 10.09 -4.30
N TYR A 81 3.94 9.84 -5.55
CA TYR A 81 4.22 8.61 -6.28
C TYR A 81 5.26 8.94 -7.34
N VAL A 82 6.35 8.15 -7.38
CA VAL A 82 7.44 8.30 -8.33
C VAL A 82 7.07 7.56 -9.60
N VAL A 83 6.97 8.31 -10.71
CA VAL A 83 6.59 7.80 -12.02
C VAL A 83 7.80 7.90 -12.94
N GLU A 84 8.14 6.82 -13.62
CA GLU A 84 9.18 6.74 -14.65
C GLU A 84 8.56 6.32 -15.98
N SER A 85 9.00 6.88 -17.11
CA SER A 85 8.64 6.36 -18.42
C SER A 85 9.35 5.01 -18.66
N ALA A 86 8.72 4.11 -19.42
CA ALA A 86 9.29 2.80 -19.71
C ALA A 86 10.55 2.85 -20.61
N GLU A 87 10.74 3.97 -21.32
CA GLU A 87 11.95 4.28 -22.09
C GLU A 87 13.08 4.85 -21.21
N GLY A 88 12.75 5.33 -20.00
CA GLY A 88 13.70 5.83 -18.99
C GLY A 88 14.02 7.33 -19.09
N ASP A 89 13.61 8.01 -20.15
CA ASP A 89 13.93 9.42 -20.41
C ASP A 89 13.26 10.43 -19.45
N VAL A 90 12.16 10.06 -18.78
CA VAL A 90 11.39 10.99 -17.94
C VAL A 90 11.05 10.34 -16.60
N ALA A 91 11.41 11.02 -15.50
CA ALA A 91 11.04 10.64 -14.14
C ALA A 91 10.44 11.84 -13.40
N PHE A 92 9.20 11.70 -12.91
CA PHE A 92 8.45 12.77 -12.26
C PHE A 92 7.70 12.29 -11.01
N LYS A 93 7.28 13.21 -10.15
CA LYS A 93 6.61 12.90 -8.88
C LYS A 93 5.28 13.65 -8.78
N LYS A 94 4.17 12.93 -8.63
CA LYS A 94 2.83 13.53 -8.43
C LYS A 94 2.16 12.93 -7.19
N ARG A 95 1.36 13.72 -6.47
CA ARG A 95 0.53 13.24 -5.34
C ARG A 95 -0.76 12.62 -5.86
N PHE A 96 -1.36 11.69 -5.13
CA PHE A 96 -2.60 11.00 -5.55
C PHE A 96 -3.76 11.95 -5.94
N SER A 97 -3.88 13.13 -5.34
CA SER A 97 -4.90 14.11 -5.72
C SER A 97 -4.70 14.74 -7.10
N GLU A 98 -3.51 14.69 -7.68
CA GLU A 98 -3.25 15.15 -9.05
C GLU A 98 -3.73 14.11 -10.08
N PHE A 99 -3.53 12.81 -9.84
CA PHE A 99 -4.13 11.75 -10.67
C PHE A 99 -5.67 11.86 -10.70
N LYS A 100 -6.28 12.23 -9.57
CA LYS A 100 -7.73 12.54 -9.54
C LYS A 100 -8.08 13.79 -10.35
N ALA A 101 -7.27 14.84 -10.28
CA ALA A 101 -7.48 16.06 -11.07
C ALA A 101 -7.32 15.79 -12.58
N LEU A 102 -6.37 14.94 -12.98
CA LEU A 102 -6.18 14.48 -14.35
C LEU A 102 -7.43 13.77 -14.89
N VAL A 103 -7.93 12.73 -14.21
CA VAL A 103 -9.12 12.00 -14.67
C VAL A 103 -10.36 12.90 -14.76
N VAL A 104 -10.52 13.83 -13.82
CA VAL A 104 -11.60 14.85 -13.87
C VAL A 104 -11.40 15.79 -15.07
N ALA A 105 -10.19 16.29 -15.32
CA ALA A 105 -9.88 17.20 -16.43
C ALA A 105 -9.97 16.53 -17.81
N LEU A 106 -9.76 15.20 -17.89
CA LEU A 106 -10.02 14.40 -19.09
C LEU A 106 -11.51 14.16 -19.36
N GLY A 107 -12.39 14.46 -18.39
CA GLY A 107 -13.85 14.37 -18.49
C GLY A 107 -14.49 13.22 -17.71
N ASN A 108 -13.76 12.54 -16.82
CA ASN A 108 -14.13 11.26 -16.21
C ASN A 108 -14.55 10.19 -17.26
N PRO A 109 -13.69 9.88 -18.25
CA PRO A 109 -13.98 8.89 -19.29
C PRO A 109 -14.27 7.51 -18.69
N LYS A 110 -15.39 6.90 -19.10
CA LYS A 110 -15.90 5.63 -18.56
C LYS A 110 -15.05 4.40 -18.90
N ASN A 111 -14.15 4.53 -19.88
CA ASN A 111 -13.30 3.44 -20.35
C ASN A 111 -12.01 3.29 -19.51
N LEU A 112 -11.71 4.26 -18.63
CA LEU A 112 -10.55 4.16 -17.75
C LEU A 112 -10.83 3.19 -16.58
N PRO A 113 -9.81 2.46 -16.12
CA PRO A 113 -9.85 1.74 -14.85
C PRO A 113 -10.26 2.66 -13.69
N ALA A 114 -10.93 2.09 -12.70
CA ALA A 114 -11.29 2.84 -11.50
C ALA A 114 -10.04 3.40 -10.79
N LEU A 115 -10.15 4.59 -10.19
CA LEU A 115 -9.11 5.15 -9.34
C LEU A 115 -9.10 4.45 -7.96
N PRO A 116 -7.92 4.21 -7.35
CA PRO A 116 -7.80 3.53 -6.06
C PRO A 116 -8.45 4.31 -4.91
N SER A 117 -8.80 3.61 -3.83
CA SER A 117 -9.87 4.09 -2.97
C SER A 117 -9.53 5.36 -2.18
N SER A 118 -10.46 6.32 -2.23
CA SER A 118 -10.50 7.54 -1.40
C SER A 118 -11.53 7.46 -0.26
N GLY A 119 -12.20 6.31 -0.09
CA GLY A 119 -13.40 6.18 0.73
C GLY A 119 -13.18 6.17 2.24
N LEU A 120 -14.25 5.90 3.00
CA LEU A 120 -14.21 5.91 4.47
C LEU A 120 -13.19 4.89 5.03
N GLY A 121 -13.11 3.69 4.45
CA GLY A 121 -12.09 2.70 4.80
C GLY A 121 -10.65 3.19 4.62
N ALA A 122 -10.39 3.96 3.56
CA ALA A 122 -9.08 4.58 3.33
C ALA A 122 -8.74 5.66 4.35
N LYS A 123 -9.75 6.34 4.90
CA LYS A 123 -9.59 7.32 5.97
C LYS A 123 -9.38 6.66 7.34
N LEU A 124 -9.92 5.45 7.55
CA LEU A 124 -9.77 4.65 8.77
C LEU A 124 -8.41 3.94 8.85
N ARG A 125 -7.90 3.37 7.74
CA ARG A 125 -6.55 2.75 7.68
C ARG A 125 -5.41 3.76 7.84
N GLY A 126 -5.68 5.05 7.57
CA GLY A 126 -4.70 6.13 7.67
C GLY A 126 -3.98 6.42 6.35
N LYS A 127 -3.44 7.65 6.23
CA LYS A 127 -2.84 8.15 4.98
C LYS A 127 -1.55 7.41 4.56
N HIS A 128 -0.88 6.75 5.51
CA HIS A 128 0.45 6.16 5.36
C HIS A 128 0.47 4.65 5.61
N ASN A 129 -0.69 3.97 5.57
CA ASN A 129 -0.73 2.51 5.61
C ASN A 129 -0.05 1.94 4.35
N PRO A 130 0.88 0.97 4.47
CA PRO A 130 1.68 0.49 3.35
C PRO A 130 0.83 -0.22 2.29
N ASP A 131 -0.10 -1.09 2.72
CA ASP A 131 -1.02 -1.82 1.83
C ASP A 131 -1.81 -0.85 0.94
N MET A 132 -2.31 0.24 1.51
CA MET A 132 -3.01 1.34 0.84
C MET A 132 -2.13 2.18 -0.11
N ILE A 133 -0.82 2.20 0.09
CA ILE A 133 0.11 2.86 -0.82
C ILE A 133 0.43 1.92 -1.99
N GLN A 134 0.68 0.64 -1.73
CA GLN A 134 0.91 -0.37 -2.77
C GLN A 134 -0.32 -0.57 -3.67
N GLU A 135 -1.53 -0.64 -3.11
CA GLU A 135 -2.80 -0.61 -3.84
C GLU A 135 -2.83 0.58 -4.84
N ARG A 136 -2.35 1.74 -4.39
CA ARG A 136 -2.30 2.95 -5.22
C ARG A 136 -1.17 2.92 -6.23
N GLU A 137 0.03 2.48 -5.91
CA GLU A 137 1.15 2.35 -6.85
C GLU A 137 0.75 1.47 -8.04
N THR A 138 0.19 0.28 -7.77
CA THR A 138 -0.31 -0.62 -8.81
C THR A 138 -1.45 0.01 -9.62
N GLN A 139 -2.52 0.48 -8.96
CA GLN A 139 -3.72 0.92 -9.67
C GLN A 139 -3.55 2.28 -10.38
N LEU A 140 -2.69 3.17 -9.87
CA LEU A 140 -2.34 4.41 -10.57
C LEU A 140 -1.45 4.14 -11.79
N SER A 141 -0.54 3.15 -11.73
CA SER A 141 0.20 2.71 -12.93
C SER A 141 -0.76 2.20 -14.01
N VAL A 142 -1.74 1.36 -13.63
CA VAL A 142 -2.76 0.82 -14.55
C VAL A 142 -3.63 1.95 -15.14
N VAL A 143 -4.09 2.92 -14.34
CA VAL A 143 -4.85 4.08 -14.83
C VAL A 143 -4.00 4.95 -15.76
N LEU A 144 -2.73 5.21 -15.43
CA LEU A 144 -1.85 6.07 -16.22
C LEU A 144 -1.54 5.45 -17.59
N ASN A 145 -1.28 4.14 -17.64
CA ASN A 145 -1.11 3.42 -18.90
C ASN A 145 -2.39 3.35 -19.73
N ALA A 146 -3.57 3.19 -19.11
CA ALA A 146 -4.83 3.26 -19.83
C ALA A 146 -5.07 4.64 -20.48
N ILE A 147 -4.70 5.74 -19.79
CA ILE A 147 -4.73 7.09 -20.38
C ILE A 147 -3.70 7.21 -21.52
N ALA A 148 -2.49 6.67 -21.35
CA ALA A 148 -1.40 6.77 -22.33
C ALA A 148 -1.63 5.95 -23.61
N ASN A 149 -2.41 4.87 -23.55
CA ASN A 149 -2.73 4.02 -24.71
C ASN A 149 -4.02 4.42 -25.42
N ASP A 150 -4.90 5.21 -24.78
CA ASP A 150 -6.06 5.82 -25.41
C ASP A 150 -5.63 7.11 -26.13
N ALA A 151 -5.65 7.10 -27.48
CA ALA A 151 -5.21 8.24 -28.29
C ALA A 151 -6.02 9.53 -28.03
N ASP A 152 -7.33 9.42 -27.80
CA ASP A 152 -8.21 10.56 -27.50
C ASP A 152 -7.97 11.13 -26.09
N LEU A 153 -7.28 10.40 -25.21
CA LEU A 153 -6.87 10.89 -23.88
C LEU A 153 -5.42 11.37 -23.86
N ALA A 154 -4.51 10.61 -24.47
CA ALA A 154 -3.09 10.93 -24.54
C ALA A 154 -2.80 12.24 -25.30
N GLU A 155 -3.61 12.58 -26.31
CA GLU A 155 -3.41 13.84 -27.04
C GLU A 155 -3.91 15.10 -26.29
N LYS A 156 -4.74 14.96 -25.26
CA LYS A 156 -5.33 16.11 -24.54
C LYS A 156 -4.30 16.83 -23.66
N GLU A 157 -4.38 18.17 -23.63
CA GLU A 157 -3.49 18.99 -22.81
C GLU A 157 -3.35 18.58 -21.33
N PRO A 158 -4.42 18.16 -20.59
CA PRO A 158 -4.28 17.81 -19.18
C PRO A 158 -3.39 16.59 -18.95
N PHE A 159 -3.30 15.66 -19.90
CA PHE A 159 -2.37 14.54 -19.80
C PHE A 159 -0.93 14.96 -20.14
N LYS A 160 -0.75 15.71 -21.23
CA LYS A 160 0.56 16.25 -21.62
C LYS A 160 1.19 17.09 -20.49
N LYS A 161 0.41 17.97 -19.86
CA LYS A 161 0.79 18.79 -18.68
C LYS A 161 0.89 17.99 -17.36
N PHE A 162 0.55 16.70 -17.37
CA PHE A 162 0.71 15.80 -16.22
C PHE A 162 1.97 14.93 -16.33
N VAL A 163 2.41 14.60 -17.54
CA VAL A 163 3.67 13.85 -17.76
C VAL A 163 4.91 14.74 -17.94
N GLU A 164 4.70 16.06 -17.88
CA GLU A 164 5.69 17.14 -17.73
C GLU A 164 6.06 17.38 -16.24
#